data_AF-A0A4Q6B073-F1
#
_entry.id   AF-A0A4Q6B073-F1
#
_cell.length_a   1.000
_cell.length_b   1.000
_cell.length_c   1.000
_cell.angle_alpha   90.00
_cell.angle_beta   90.00
_cell.angle_gamma   90.00
#
_symmetry.space_group_name_H-M   'P 1'
#
loop_
_entity.id
_entity.type
_entity.pdbx_description
1 polymer ?
#
loop_
_entity_poly.entity_id
_entity_poly.type
_entity_poly.pdbx_seq_one_letter_code
_entity_poly.pdbx_strand_id
1 'polypeptide(L)' 'GVNVVNLVTETGIFPSKGEARKLIQNGGLSINREKVTDVQLQVDGSHLLHNKYILLQKGKKNYYLVIAE' A
#
# COMPACT_ATOMS: atom_id res chain seq x y z
N GLY A 1 -6.22 5.85 11.00
CA GLY A 1 -5.27 5.31 10.01
C GLY A 1 -5.48 3.81 9.88
N VAL A 2 -5.28 3.26 8.69
CA VAL A 2 -5.29 1.82 8.42
C VAL A 2 -3.84 1.38 8.22
N ASN A 3 -3.45 0.25 8.82
CA ASN A 3 -2.12 -0.27 8.61
C ASN A 3 -1.91 -0.67 7.13
N VAL A 4 -0.78 -0.28 6.54
CA VAL A 4 -0.47 -0.55 5.12
C VAL A 4 -0.57 -2.03 4.76
N VAL A 5 -0.15 -2.94 5.64
CA VAL A 5 -0.20 -4.39 5.40
C VAL A 5 -1.65 -4.87 5.34
N ASN A 6 -2.52 -4.36 6.20
CA ASN A 6 -3.95 -4.68 6.15
C ASN A 6 -4.56 -4.12 4.87
N LEU A 7 -4.30 -2.86 4.54
CA LEU A 7 -4.84 -2.22 3.34
C LEU A 7 -4.48 -2.99 2.06
N VAL A 8 -3.22 -3.39 1.89
CA VAL A 8 -2.79 -4.12 0.68
C VAL A 8 -3.22 -5.60 0.65
N THR A 9 -3.67 -6.16 1.77
CA THR A 9 -4.19 -7.54 1.81
C THR A 9 -5.71 -7.59 1.68
N GLU A 10 -6.43 -6.66 2.30
CA GLU A 10 -7.89 -6.51 2.16
C GLU A 10 -8.28 -6.12 0.73
N THR A 11 -7.44 -5.33 0.05
CA THR A 11 -7.61 -4.99 -1.37
C THR A 11 -7.21 -6.10 -2.34
N GLY A 12 -6.70 -7.24 -1.85
CA GLY A 12 -6.31 -8.39 -2.67
C GLY A 12 -5.01 -8.20 -3.48
N ILE A 13 -4.27 -7.11 -3.28
CA ILE A 13 -3.00 -6.84 -3.97
C ILE A 13 -1.91 -7.84 -3.57
N PHE A 14 -2.00 -8.32 -2.32
CA PHE A 14 -1.18 -9.39 -1.79
C PHE A 14 -2.06 -10.53 -1.31
N PRO A 15 -1.66 -11.79 -1.57
CA PRO A 15 -2.44 -12.95 -1.15
C PRO A 15 -2.34 -13.22 0.36
N SER A 16 -1.36 -12.64 1.05
CA SER A 16 -1.22 -12.78 2.51
C SER A 16 -0.48 -11.61 3.15
N LYS A 17 -0.70 -11.42 4.46
CA LYS A 17 0.00 -10.42 5.28
C LYS A 17 1.51 -10.67 5.36
N GLY A 18 1.93 -11.94 5.35
CA GLY A 18 3.34 -12.31 5.38
C GLY A 18 4.07 -11.90 4.09
N GLU A 19 3.44 -12.10 2.94
CA GLU A 19 4.01 -11.72 1.64
C GLU A 19 4.08 -10.20 1.47
N ALA A 20 3.03 -9.48 1.88
CA ALA A 20 3.02 -8.02 1.92
C ALA A 20 4.19 -7.47 2.75
N ARG A 21 4.39 -7.98 3.98
CA ARG A 21 5.50 -7.54 4.85
C ARG A 21 6.86 -7.76 4.23
N LYS A 22 7.11 -8.96 3.67
CA LYS A 22 8.38 -9.26 2.99
C LYS A 22 8.65 -8.31 1.83
N LEU A 23 7.65 -8.04 0.99
CA LEU A 23 7.83 -7.15 -0.15
C LEU A 23 8.03 -5.69 0.28
N ILE A 24 7.34 -5.22 1.32
CA ILE A 24 7.56 -3.89 1.90
C ILE A 24 8.98 -3.76 2.44
N GLN A 25 9.46 -4.73 3.23
CA GLN A 25 10.83 -4.73 3.76
C GLN A 25 11.89 -4.74 2.64
N ASN A 26 11.59 -5.39 1.52
CA ASN A 26 12.45 -5.41 0.33
C ASN A 26 12.29 -4.14 -0.56
N GLY A 27 11.50 -3.15 -0.15
CA GLY A 27 11.27 -1.91 -0.90
C GLY A 27 10.47 -2.11 -2.20
N GLY A 28 9.67 -3.17 -2.27
CA GLY A 28 8.85 -3.55 -3.41
C GLY A 28 7.42 -3.00 -3.39
N LEU A 29 7.08 -2.14 -2.43
CA LEU A 29 5.80 -1.43 -2.37
C LEU A 29 6.03 0.08 -2.37
N SER A 30 5.24 0.81 -3.16
CA SER A 30 5.17 2.26 -3.11
C SER A 30 3.72 2.73 -2.99
N ILE A 31 3.49 3.78 -2.21
CA ILE A 31 2.21 4.52 -2.10
C ILE A 31 2.45 5.91 -2.71
N ASN A 32 1.61 6.35 -3.64
CA ASN A 32 1.70 7.66 -4.29
C ASN A 32 3.11 7.99 -4.83
N ARG A 33 3.80 6.97 -5.36
CA ARG A 33 5.21 7.01 -5.83
C ARG A 33 6.28 7.15 -4.73
N GLU A 34 5.90 7.13 -3.46
CA GLU A 34 6.81 7.05 -2.33
C GLU A 34 6.98 5.60 -1.87
N LYS A 35 8.23 5.16 -1.67
CA LYS A 35 8.49 3.79 -1.23
C LYS A 35 8.05 3.61 0.22
N VAL A 36 7.33 2.53 0.47
CA VAL A 36 7.00 2.10 1.83
C VAL A 36 8.16 1.26 2.35
N THR A 37 8.81 1.74 3.40
CA THR A 37 9.89 1.03 4.10
C THR A 37 9.44 0.45 5.43
N ASP A 38 8.35 0.98 6.00
CA ASP A 38 7.80 0.55 7.28
C ASP A 38 6.51 -0.25 7.11
N VAL A 39 6.50 -1.47 7.64
CA VAL A 39 5.31 -2.35 7.69
C VAL A 39 4.27 -1.88 8.70
N GLN A 40 4.65 -0.99 9.63
CA GLN A 40 3.75 -0.38 10.60
C GLN A 40 3.15 0.94 10.10
N LEU A 41 3.50 1.39 8.89
CA LEU A 41 2.98 2.62 8.30
C LEU A 41 1.45 2.66 8.40
N GLN A 42 0.96 3.73 9.00
CA GLN A 42 -0.46 4.04 9.09
C GLN A 42 -0.83 4.90 7.89
N VAL A 43 -1.65 4.35 7.00
CA VAL A 43 -2.24 5.08 5.89
C VAL A 43 -3.42 5.86 6.44
N ASP A 44 -3.35 7.18 6.37
CA ASP A 44 -4.38 8.10 6.80
C ASP A 44 -4.83 9.02 5.65
N GLY A 45 -5.70 9.98 5.98
CA GLY A 45 -6.27 10.90 5.00
C GLY A 45 -5.22 11.76 4.27
N SER A 46 -4.03 11.96 4.83
CA SER A 46 -2.96 12.74 4.18
C SER A 46 -2.39 12.02 2.96
N HIS A 47 -2.53 10.69 2.90
CA HIS A 47 -2.13 9.88 1.76
C HIS A 47 -3.25 9.76 0.69
N LEU A 48 -4.43 10.32 0.92
CA LEU A 48 -5.52 10.29 -0.05
C LEU A 48 -5.33 11.36 -1.12
N LEU A 49 -5.17 10.92 -2.37
CA LEU A 49 -5.30 11.75 -3.54
C LEU A 49 -6.79 12.12 -3.72
N HIS A 50 -7.09 13.41 -3.75
CA HIS A 50 -8.45 13.93 -3.87
C HIS A 50 -9.42 13.40 -2.79
N ASN A 51 -8.91 13.11 -1.59
CA ASN A 51 -9.68 12.54 -0.47
C ASN A 51 -10.39 11.21 -0.77
N LYS A 52 -10.00 10.50 -1.85
CA LYS A 52 -10.69 9.28 -2.29
C LYS A 52 -9.77 8.20 -2.83
N TYR A 53 -8.60 8.54 -3.36
CA TYR A 53 -7.77 7.59 -4.10
C TYR A 53 -6.40 7.39 -3.47
N ILE A 54 -5.88 6.16 -3.55
CA ILE A 54 -4.51 5.83 -3.18
C ILE A 54 -3.90 5.07 -4.35
N LEU A 55 -2.77 5.57 -4.85
CA LEU A 55 -2.02 4.86 -5.88
C LEU A 55 -1.02 3.92 -5.20
N LEU A 56 -1.18 2.62 -5.42
CA LEU A 56 -0.25 1.60 -4.97
C LEU A 56 0.57 1.07 -6.14
N GLN A 57 1.84 0.79 -5.89
CA GLN A 57 2.73 0.18 -6.85
C GLN A 57 3.43 -1.02 -6.22
N LYS A 58 3.24 -2.20 -6.81
CA LYS A 58 3.91 -3.45 -6.42
C LYS A 58 5.01 -3.76 -7.44
N GLY A 59 6.25 -3.60 -7.02
CA GLY A 59 7.43 -3.73 -7.87
C GLY A 59 7.52 -2.61 -8.92
N LYS A 60 8.02 -2.92 -10.12
CA LYS A 60 8.18 -1.91 -11.19
C LYS A 60 6.94 -1.72 -12.07
N LYS A 61 6.15 -2.77 -12.29
CA LYS A 61 5.13 -2.79 -13.36
C LYS A 61 3.69 -2.83 -12.87
N ASN A 62 3.43 -3.28 -11.64
CA ASN A 62 2.06 -3.46 -11.19
C ASN A 62 1.61 -2.21 -10.43
N TYR A 63 0.60 -1.54 -10.98
CA TYR A 63 -0.05 -0.40 -10.35
C TYR A 63 -1.48 -0.77 -10.00
N TYR A 64 -1.91 -0.34 -8.82
CA TYR A 64 -3.23 -0.57 -8.29
C TYR A 64 -3.78 0.76 -7.80
N LEU A 65 -5.04 1.02 -8.09
CA LEU A 65 -5.75 2.17 -7.54
C LEU A 65 -6.69 1.65 -6.46
N VAL A 66 -6.50 2.12 -5.23
CA VAL A 66 -7.39 1.82 -4.11
C VAL A 66 -8.29 3.03 -3.91
N ILE A 67 -9.59 2.77 -3.81
CA ILE A 67 -10.60 3.80 -3.52
C ILE A 67 -10.95 3.66 -2.04
N ALA A 68 -10.75 4.73 -1.28
CA ALA A 68 -11.21 4.82 0.11
C ALA A 68 -12.62 5.41 0.10
N GLU A 69 -13.60 4.61 0.51
CA GLU A 69 -14.97 5.05 0.82
C GLU A 69 -15.16 5.24 2.33
#